data_AF-A0A958I885-F1
#
_entry.id   AF-A0A958I885-F1
#
_cell.length_a   1.000
_cell.length_b   1.000
_cell.length_c   1.000
_cell.angle_alpha   90.00
_cell.angle_beta   90.00
_cell.angle_gamma   90.00
#
_symmetry.space_group_name_H-M   'P 1'
#
loop_
_entity.id
_entity.type
_entity.pdbx_description
1 polymer ?
#
loop_
_entity_poly.entity_id
_entity_poly.type
_entity_poly.pdbx_seq_one_letter_code
_entity_poly.pdbx_strand_id
1 'polypeptide(L)'
;MTSIATKIDQLVFYHHRKITKFTELNQLAMFFDWNFLSDLKNVLFHNKQISSQKKIKKTQFILSWIDKSPYAKFVNAVYDANNNIIKQKVELGDAAIVFLDIPNLTKGMQKSTKSKALLLQAKIGSSNSTQRVPIYSSKNVSSTSKELALYRNWDDFDLYHYSNSKIPQQQNISFPRWNTKHPPYGWYCVCPRSPNHQWKSPWMCAPASNGKFFNTTFGKMLVSFFQNNRIYNSSIGDFFQHEPNWPAQNISGFFGWDIVINEILAICKISALPQYIFGNNAGKKSREIISMISIDDVFYSCDDFGPYFFKTNCRVFEAITATNKKKFPVLTIIQYDE
;
A
#
# COMPACT_ATOMS: atom_id res chain seq x y z
N MET A 1 13.62 -23.40 0.67
CA MET A 1 13.11 -22.26 1.47
C MET A 1 11.84 -21.72 0.81
N THR A 2 10.77 -21.47 1.57
CA THR A 2 9.50 -20.91 1.06
C THR A 2 9.68 -19.45 0.65
N SER A 3 9.22 -19.06 -0.55
CA SER A 3 9.34 -17.68 -1.05
C SER A 3 8.56 -16.67 -0.19
N ILE A 4 8.98 -15.40 -0.16
CA ILE A 4 8.27 -14.33 0.56
C ILE A 4 6.82 -14.22 0.05
N ALA A 5 6.60 -14.29 -1.27
CA ALA A 5 5.27 -14.24 -1.86
C ALA A 5 4.36 -15.36 -1.32
N THR A 6 4.88 -16.58 -1.23
CA THR A 6 4.16 -17.73 -0.66
C THR A 6 3.84 -17.53 0.81
N LYS A 7 4.74 -16.95 1.61
CA LYS A 7 4.47 -16.62 3.03
C LYS A 7 3.35 -15.59 3.17
N ILE A 8 3.32 -14.57 2.31
CA ILE A 8 2.22 -13.59 2.29
C ILE A 8 0.92 -14.27 1.88
N ASP A 9 0.92 -15.14 0.86
CA ASP A 9 -0.30 -15.86 0.46
C ASP A 9 -0.82 -16.79 1.58
N GLN A 10 0.08 -17.45 2.33
CA GLN A 10 -0.30 -18.22 3.53
C GLN A 10 -0.93 -17.35 4.61
N LEU A 11 -0.41 -16.13 4.82
CA LEU A 11 -0.99 -15.15 5.72
C LEU A 11 -2.41 -14.75 5.28
N VAL A 12 -2.58 -14.46 3.98
CA VAL A 12 -3.90 -14.14 3.40
C VAL A 12 -4.88 -15.28 3.64
N PHE A 13 -4.48 -16.53 3.41
CA PHE A 13 -5.33 -17.69 3.70
C PHE A 13 -5.71 -17.80 5.18
N TYR A 14 -4.75 -17.62 6.08
CA TYR A 14 -4.97 -17.75 7.52
C TYR A 14 -6.02 -16.75 8.01
N HIS A 15 -5.91 -15.50 7.60
CA HIS A 15 -6.88 -14.46 7.99
C HIS A 15 -8.21 -14.58 7.23
N HIS A 16 -8.19 -15.03 5.96
CA HIS A 16 -9.40 -15.22 5.16
C HIS A 16 -10.36 -16.25 5.77
N ARG A 17 -9.82 -17.33 6.36
CA ARG A 17 -10.61 -18.36 7.06
C ARG A 17 -11.39 -17.84 8.26
N LYS A 18 -11.03 -16.68 8.81
CA LYS A 18 -11.70 -16.05 9.96
C LYS A 18 -12.85 -15.13 9.55
N ILE A 19 -13.00 -14.86 8.24
CA ILE A 19 -14.03 -13.97 7.72
C ILE A 19 -15.38 -14.68 7.76
N THR A 20 -16.38 -14.02 8.32
CA THR A 20 -17.76 -14.53 8.39
C THR A 20 -18.65 -13.96 7.28
N LYS A 21 -18.31 -12.77 6.75
CA LYS A 21 -19.05 -12.09 5.67
C LYS A 21 -18.22 -12.06 4.39
N PHE A 22 -18.61 -12.86 3.40
CA PHE A 22 -17.93 -12.97 2.10
C PHE A 22 -18.41 -11.90 1.10
N THR A 23 -18.53 -10.65 1.53
CA THR A 23 -18.71 -9.52 0.61
C THR A 23 -17.34 -8.97 0.21
N GLU A 24 -17.30 -8.18 -0.87
CA GLU A 24 -16.08 -7.57 -1.39
C GLU A 24 -15.36 -6.73 -0.33
N LEU A 25 -16.06 -5.75 0.25
CA LEU A 25 -15.50 -4.79 1.20
C LEU A 25 -15.19 -5.44 2.56
N ASN A 26 -16.00 -6.40 3.01
CA ASN A 26 -15.68 -7.14 4.24
C ASN A 26 -14.42 -8.00 4.07
N GLN A 27 -14.19 -8.57 2.89
CA GLN A 27 -12.96 -9.30 2.62
C GLN A 27 -11.75 -8.37 2.48
N LEU A 28 -11.93 -7.18 1.88
CA LEU A 28 -10.87 -6.18 1.77
C LEU A 28 -10.45 -5.67 3.17
N ALA A 29 -11.41 -5.51 4.07
CA ALA A 29 -11.18 -5.02 5.44
C ALA A 29 -10.21 -5.90 6.24
N MET A 30 -10.08 -7.18 5.91
CA MET A 30 -9.09 -8.09 6.51
C MET A 30 -7.66 -7.54 6.42
N PHE A 31 -7.30 -6.89 5.30
CA PHE A 31 -5.96 -6.32 5.13
C PHE A 31 -5.67 -5.13 6.06
N PHE A 32 -6.72 -4.53 6.65
CA PHE A 32 -6.64 -3.41 7.57
C PHE A 32 -6.66 -3.86 9.04
N ASP A 33 -6.78 -5.17 9.30
CA ASP A 33 -6.68 -5.73 10.65
C ASP A 33 -5.25 -5.61 11.19
N TRP A 34 -5.12 -5.21 12.46
CA TRP A 34 -3.81 -5.02 13.08
C TRP A 34 -3.00 -6.31 13.20
N ASN A 35 -3.65 -7.47 13.39
CA ASN A 35 -2.94 -8.74 13.45
C ASN A 35 -2.40 -9.09 12.05
N PHE A 36 -3.22 -8.93 11.01
CA PHE A 36 -2.77 -9.12 9.63
C PHE A 36 -1.57 -8.22 9.30
N LEU A 37 -1.65 -6.94 9.64
CA LEU A 37 -0.57 -5.98 9.36
C LEU A 37 0.70 -6.27 10.17
N SER A 38 0.57 -6.68 11.43
CA SER A 38 1.69 -7.11 12.28
C SER A 38 2.40 -8.33 11.68
N ASP A 39 1.63 -9.34 11.28
CA ASP A 39 2.18 -10.54 10.65
C ASP A 39 2.83 -10.22 9.29
N LEU A 40 2.19 -9.36 8.49
CA LEU A 40 2.72 -8.90 7.20
C LEU A 40 4.04 -8.15 7.39
N LYS A 41 4.15 -7.29 8.41
CA LYS A 41 5.40 -6.61 8.79
C LYS A 41 6.50 -7.64 9.01
N ASN A 42 6.21 -8.69 9.78
CA ASN A 42 7.18 -9.75 10.04
C ASN A 42 7.58 -10.44 8.72
N VAL A 43 6.65 -10.81 7.85
CA VAL A 43 7.00 -11.46 6.57
C VAL A 43 7.84 -10.57 5.66
N LEU A 44 7.52 -9.28 5.57
CA LEU A 44 8.19 -8.33 4.68
C LEU A 44 9.59 -7.92 5.18
N PHE A 45 9.74 -7.71 6.49
CA PHE A 45 10.94 -7.10 7.06
C PHE A 45 11.84 -8.07 7.84
N HIS A 46 11.40 -9.28 8.15
CA HIS A 46 12.20 -10.25 8.91
C HIS A 46 13.33 -10.90 8.08
N ASN A 47 13.25 -10.88 6.74
CA ASN A 47 14.34 -11.31 5.87
C ASN A 47 15.24 -10.12 5.49
N LYS A 48 16.41 -10.04 6.14
CA LYS A 48 17.50 -9.03 5.98
C LYS A 48 18.06 -8.84 4.55
N GLN A 49 17.44 -9.41 3.50
CA GLN A 49 17.90 -9.28 2.10
C GLN A 49 17.57 -7.94 1.42
N ILE A 50 16.79 -7.05 2.04
CA ILE A 50 16.36 -5.78 1.40
C ILE A 50 17.33 -4.61 1.67
N SER A 51 18.39 -4.77 2.48
CA SER A 51 19.28 -3.65 2.80
C SER A 51 20.74 -4.06 3.03
N SER A 52 21.56 -4.02 1.97
CA SER A 52 23.03 -4.10 2.04
C SER A 52 23.71 -2.76 2.37
N GLN A 53 22.97 -1.75 2.86
CA GLN A 53 23.53 -0.41 3.13
C GLN A 53 23.43 -0.04 4.61
N LYS A 54 24.60 0.27 5.18
CA LYS A 54 24.92 0.60 6.59
C LYS A 54 24.24 1.86 7.17
N LYS A 55 23.01 2.20 6.77
CA LYS A 55 22.25 3.32 7.35
C LYS A 55 20.93 2.83 7.90
N ILE A 56 20.58 3.29 9.11
CA ILE A 56 19.24 3.15 9.68
C ILE A 56 18.28 3.79 8.66
N LYS A 57 17.54 2.95 7.95
CA LYS A 57 16.47 3.37 7.04
C LYS A 57 15.16 3.16 7.77
N LYS A 58 14.37 4.23 7.89
CA LYS A 58 13.00 4.12 8.35
C LYS A 58 12.15 3.85 7.11
N THR A 59 11.54 2.68 7.09
CA THR A 59 10.64 2.29 6.02
C THR A 59 9.22 2.24 6.55
N GLN A 60 8.29 2.85 5.82
CA GLN A 60 6.89 2.88 6.20
C GLN A 60 6.05 2.27 5.09
N PHE A 61 5.19 1.33 5.46
CA PHE A 61 4.13 0.82 4.62
C PHE A 61 2.80 1.33 5.13
N ILE A 62 2.02 1.93 4.23
CA ILE A 62 0.74 2.53 4.52
C ILE A 62 -0.29 1.82 3.64
N LEU A 63 -1.37 1.35 4.26
CA LEU A 63 -2.55 0.87 3.57
C LEU A 63 -3.69 1.85 3.86
N SER A 64 -4.27 2.43 2.81
CA SER A 64 -5.31 3.45 2.90
C SER A 64 -6.61 2.96 2.28
N TRP A 65 -7.73 3.12 2.98
CA TRP A 65 -9.07 2.80 2.50
C TRP A 65 -9.61 3.97 1.67
N ILE A 66 -9.81 3.80 0.38
CA ILE A 66 -10.23 4.87 -0.54
C ILE A 66 -11.56 4.60 -1.27
N ASP A 67 -12.28 3.55 -0.88
CA ASP A 67 -13.64 3.32 -1.39
C ASP A 67 -14.50 4.57 -1.17
N LYS A 68 -15.19 4.97 -2.24
CA LYS A 68 -15.99 6.20 -2.36
C LYS A 68 -15.25 7.52 -2.09
N SER A 69 -13.92 7.58 -2.05
CA SER A 69 -13.20 8.87 -2.03
C SER A 69 -11.68 8.67 -2.19
N PRO A 70 -11.04 9.32 -3.18
CA PRO A 70 -11.57 10.37 -4.06
C PRO A 70 -12.15 9.84 -5.40
N TYR A 71 -12.74 10.75 -6.17
CA TYR A 71 -13.30 10.50 -7.51
C TYR A 71 -12.59 11.31 -8.59
N ALA A 72 -12.44 10.75 -9.78
CA ALA A 72 -12.01 11.46 -10.98
C ALA A 72 -13.20 11.80 -11.89
N LYS A 73 -13.13 12.96 -12.57
CA LYS A 73 -14.00 13.31 -13.69
C LYS A 73 -13.12 13.62 -14.90
N PHE A 74 -13.28 12.88 -15.98
CA PHE A 74 -12.52 13.13 -17.20
C PHE A 74 -12.81 14.54 -17.75
N VAL A 75 -11.74 15.23 -18.15
CA VAL A 75 -11.83 16.56 -18.79
C VAL A 75 -12.39 16.41 -20.20
N ASN A 76 -11.90 15.40 -20.93
CA ASN A 76 -12.30 15.10 -22.30
C ASN A 76 -13.24 13.87 -22.35
N ALA A 77 -13.88 13.67 -23.51
CA ALA A 77 -14.72 12.50 -23.73
C ALA A 77 -13.89 11.21 -23.71
N VAL A 78 -14.12 10.37 -22.71
CA VAL A 78 -13.52 9.04 -22.59
C VAL A 78 -14.60 7.98 -22.79
N TYR A 79 -14.21 6.87 -23.41
CA TYR A 79 -15.12 5.78 -23.76
C TYR A 79 -14.79 4.53 -22.94
N ASP A 80 -15.83 3.81 -22.55
CA ASP A 80 -15.67 2.50 -21.92
C ASP A 80 -15.31 1.41 -22.95
N ALA A 81 -15.09 0.18 -22.48
CA ALA A 81 -14.71 -0.94 -23.36
C ALA A 81 -15.78 -1.32 -24.40
N ASN A 82 -17.01 -0.80 -24.29
CA ASN A 82 -18.11 -1.02 -25.23
C ASN A 82 -18.42 0.23 -26.06
N ASN A 83 -17.49 1.19 -26.14
CA ASN A 83 -17.64 2.45 -26.88
C ASN A 83 -18.76 3.37 -26.37
N ASN A 84 -19.17 3.25 -25.10
CA ASN A 84 -20.08 4.22 -24.50
C ASN A 84 -19.32 5.40 -23.88
N ILE A 85 -19.83 6.62 -24.03
CA ILE A 85 -19.23 7.82 -23.43
C ILE A 85 -19.41 7.82 -21.92
N ILE A 86 -18.31 8.01 -21.18
CA ILE A 86 -18.30 8.18 -19.73
C ILE A 86 -18.50 9.65 -19.40
N LYS A 87 -19.66 10.00 -18.82
CA LYS A 87 -19.98 11.38 -18.40
C LYS A 87 -19.89 11.59 -16.89
N GLN A 88 -20.04 10.51 -16.13
CA GLN A 88 -20.08 10.54 -14.68
C GLN A 88 -18.67 10.43 -14.10
N LYS A 89 -18.52 10.89 -12.86
CA LYS A 89 -17.33 10.63 -12.06
C LYS A 89 -17.10 9.13 -11.87
N VAL A 90 -15.84 8.78 -11.69
CA VAL A 90 -15.34 7.44 -11.44
C VAL A 90 -14.55 7.41 -10.13
N GLU A 91 -14.67 6.34 -9.36
CA GLU A 91 -13.90 6.16 -8.13
C GLU A 91 -12.43 5.86 -8.48
N LEU A 92 -11.49 6.37 -7.70
CA LEU A 92 -10.08 6.07 -7.93
C LEU A 92 -9.69 4.65 -7.53
N GLY A 93 -10.44 3.97 -6.68
CA GLY A 93 -10.15 2.62 -6.20
C GLY A 93 -10.82 2.34 -4.86
N ASP A 94 -10.53 1.18 -4.27
CA ASP A 94 -11.02 0.78 -2.94
C ASP A 94 -9.92 0.85 -1.87
N ALA A 95 -8.67 0.62 -2.28
CA ALA A 95 -7.50 0.75 -1.41
C ALA A 95 -6.30 1.36 -2.14
N ALA A 96 -5.42 2.01 -1.39
CA ALA A 96 -4.11 2.44 -1.84
C ALA A 96 -3.02 1.82 -0.97
N ILE A 97 -1.99 1.28 -1.61
CA ILE A 97 -0.76 0.81 -0.97
C ILE A 97 0.31 1.85 -1.21
N VAL A 98 0.96 2.32 -0.14
CA VAL A 98 2.05 3.29 -0.21
C VAL A 98 3.25 2.77 0.56
N PHE A 99 4.41 2.88 -0.06
CA PHE A 99 5.72 2.62 0.52
C PHE A 99 6.50 3.92 0.57
N LEU A 100 6.97 4.30 1.75
CA LEU A 100 7.83 5.45 1.95
C LEU A 100 9.21 4.98 2.43
N ASP A 101 10.23 5.31 1.66
CA ASP A 101 11.62 5.25 2.11
C ASP A 101 11.97 6.62 2.72
N ILE A 102 11.96 6.69 4.05
CA ILE A 102 12.23 7.92 4.80
C ILE A 102 13.72 7.96 5.11
N PRO A 103 14.51 8.80 4.42
CA PRO A 103 15.92 8.95 4.75
C PRO A 103 16.05 9.54 6.15
N ASN A 104 17.01 9.02 6.93
CA ASN A 104 17.42 9.71 8.15
C ASN A 104 18.03 11.05 7.76
N LEU A 105 17.37 12.14 8.17
CA LEU A 105 17.83 13.52 8.02
C LEU A 105 19.06 13.73 8.92
N THR A 106 20.20 13.21 8.50
CA THR A 106 21.50 13.70 8.94
C THR A 106 21.83 14.91 8.07
N LYS A 107 21.93 16.08 8.73
CA LYS A 107 22.18 17.44 8.20
C LYS A 107 22.60 17.52 6.72
N GLY A 108 21.79 18.24 5.93
CA GLY A 108 22.25 18.91 4.71
C GLY A 108 22.12 18.18 3.37
N MET A 109 21.73 16.90 3.33
CA MET A 109 21.48 16.20 2.07
C MET A 109 20.01 15.74 1.95
N GLN A 110 19.20 16.49 1.20
CA GLN A 110 17.95 15.97 0.63
C GLN A 110 18.31 14.93 -0.43
N LYS A 111 18.46 13.65 -0.02
CA LYS A 111 18.45 12.56 -1.00
C LYS A 111 17.01 12.25 -1.38
N SER A 112 16.79 12.04 -2.68
CA SER A 112 15.49 11.65 -3.24
C SER A 112 14.87 10.52 -2.43
N THR A 113 13.67 10.75 -1.93
CA THR A 113 12.83 9.74 -1.28
C THR A 113 12.35 8.77 -2.36
N LYS A 114 12.60 7.47 -2.19
CA LYS A 114 11.99 6.45 -3.06
C LYS A 114 10.63 6.08 -2.48
N SER A 115 9.66 6.97 -2.67
CA SER A 115 8.28 6.69 -2.31
C SER A 115 7.55 6.10 -3.50
N LYS A 116 6.76 5.06 -3.26
CA LYS A 116 6.06 4.30 -4.30
C LYS A 116 4.63 4.04 -3.87
N ALA A 117 3.70 4.08 -4.81
CA ALA A 117 2.30 3.85 -4.53
C ALA A 117 1.63 2.97 -5.58
N LEU A 118 0.50 2.37 -5.21
CA LEU A 118 -0.34 1.54 -6.06
C LEU A 118 -1.80 1.68 -5.61
N LEU A 119 -2.72 1.90 -6.55
CA LEU A 119 -4.16 1.79 -6.29
C LEU A 119 -4.65 0.37 -6.58
N LEU A 120 -5.60 -0.06 -5.75
CA LEU A 120 -6.27 -1.33 -5.87
C LEU A 120 -7.76 -1.12 -6.04
N GLN A 121 -8.32 -1.78 -7.05
CA GLN A 121 -9.76 -1.99 -7.17
C GLN A 121 -10.07 -3.42 -6.73
N ALA A 122 -10.71 -3.55 -5.57
CA ALA A 122 -11.28 -4.81 -5.11
C ALA A 122 -12.51 -5.16 -5.94
N LYS A 123 -12.71 -6.46 -6.14
CA LYS A 123 -13.89 -7.03 -6.76
C LYS A 123 -14.26 -8.35 -6.11
N ILE A 124 -15.54 -8.66 -6.06
CA ILE A 124 -16.02 -10.01 -5.75
C ILE A 124 -16.23 -10.82 -7.02
N GLY A 125 -15.67 -12.02 -7.06
CA GLY A 125 -15.76 -12.89 -8.21
C GLY A 125 -17.20 -13.34 -8.48
N SER A 126 -17.55 -13.65 -9.73
CA SER A 126 -18.88 -14.18 -10.08
C SER A 126 -18.97 -15.71 -10.01
N SER A 127 -17.84 -16.41 -9.90
CA SER A 127 -17.72 -17.86 -9.79
C SER A 127 -16.50 -18.25 -8.94
N ASN A 128 -16.38 -19.52 -8.57
CA ASN A 128 -15.24 -20.08 -7.84
C ASN A 128 -14.05 -20.47 -8.75
N SER A 129 -14.18 -20.27 -10.07
CA SER A 129 -13.17 -20.54 -11.09
C SER A 129 -12.37 -19.28 -11.44
N THR A 130 -11.22 -19.40 -12.09
CA THR A 130 -10.42 -18.23 -12.51
C THR A 130 -11.22 -17.31 -13.41
N GLN A 131 -11.15 -16.01 -13.13
CA GLN A 131 -11.94 -14.98 -13.82
C GLN A 131 -11.07 -14.03 -14.65
N ARG A 132 -11.70 -13.09 -15.36
CA ARG A 132 -11.03 -12.08 -16.19
C ARG A 132 -11.49 -10.67 -15.82
N VAL A 133 -10.66 -9.67 -16.12
CA VAL A 133 -10.98 -8.24 -16.03
C VAL A 133 -11.80 -7.82 -17.26
N PRO A 134 -12.92 -7.07 -17.13
CA PRO A 134 -13.66 -6.86 -15.90
C PRO A 134 -14.46 -8.12 -15.52
N ILE A 135 -14.74 -8.31 -14.22
CA ILE A 135 -15.52 -9.47 -13.75
C ILE A 135 -16.98 -9.39 -14.20
N TYR A 136 -17.53 -8.18 -14.21
CA TYR A 136 -18.87 -7.90 -14.69
C TYR A 136 -18.78 -7.02 -15.94
N SER A 137 -19.18 -7.58 -17.08
CA SER A 137 -19.40 -6.82 -18.30
C SER A 137 -20.86 -6.38 -18.37
N SER A 138 -21.09 -5.08 -18.47
CA SER A 138 -22.40 -4.50 -18.78
C SER A 138 -22.35 -3.93 -20.20
N LYS A 139 -23.48 -3.96 -20.92
CA LYS A 139 -23.61 -3.26 -22.21
C LYS A 139 -23.65 -1.74 -22.04
N ASN A 140 -24.16 -1.27 -20.90
CA ASN A 140 -24.21 0.14 -20.52
C ASN A 140 -23.01 0.53 -19.64
N VAL A 141 -22.70 1.82 -19.58
CA VAL A 141 -21.68 2.38 -18.67
C VAL A 141 -21.97 1.98 -17.22
N SER A 142 -21.06 1.21 -16.62
CA SER A 142 -21.13 0.74 -15.23
C SER A 142 -19.98 1.30 -14.40
N SER A 143 -20.01 1.17 -13.08
CA SER A 143 -18.87 1.53 -12.22
C SER A 143 -17.59 0.82 -12.69
N THR A 144 -17.67 -0.49 -12.89
CA THR A 144 -16.57 -1.33 -13.37
C THR A 144 -16.04 -0.89 -14.74
N SER A 145 -16.91 -0.50 -15.68
CA SER A 145 -16.44 -0.08 -17.01
C SER A 145 -15.75 1.28 -16.97
N LYS A 146 -16.21 2.19 -16.11
CA LYS A 146 -15.54 3.48 -15.85
C LYS A 146 -14.17 3.31 -15.20
N GLU A 147 -14.08 2.49 -14.14
CA GLU A 147 -12.82 2.21 -13.44
C GLU A 147 -11.79 1.60 -14.41
N LEU A 148 -12.24 0.70 -15.30
CA LEU A 148 -11.37 0.07 -16.28
C LEU A 148 -10.84 1.08 -17.29
N ALA A 149 -11.67 2.04 -17.73
CA ALA A 149 -11.23 3.12 -18.60
C ALA A 149 -10.18 4.00 -17.91
N LEU A 150 -10.42 4.40 -16.66
CA LEU A 150 -9.48 5.18 -15.86
C LEU A 150 -8.13 4.47 -15.74
N TYR A 151 -8.12 3.23 -15.26
CA TYR A 151 -6.86 2.53 -14.98
C TYR A 151 -6.08 2.12 -16.23
N ARG A 152 -6.73 2.05 -17.41
CA ARG A 152 -6.08 1.69 -18.67
C ARG A 152 -5.33 2.85 -19.31
N ASN A 153 -5.85 4.06 -19.21
CA ASN A 153 -5.35 5.19 -19.98
C ASN A 153 -4.83 6.32 -19.11
N TRP A 154 -5.42 6.54 -17.93
CA TRP A 154 -5.13 7.70 -17.08
C TRP A 154 -5.23 9.02 -17.87
N ASP A 155 -6.26 9.13 -18.72
CA ASP A 155 -6.61 10.36 -19.44
C ASP A 155 -6.84 11.51 -18.46
N ASP A 156 -6.61 12.75 -18.89
CA ASP A 156 -6.69 13.93 -18.02
C ASP A 156 -8.02 14.02 -17.28
N PHE A 157 -7.95 14.28 -15.96
CA PHE A 157 -9.13 14.39 -15.11
C PHE A 157 -9.00 15.44 -14.01
N ASP A 158 -10.16 15.87 -13.52
CA ASP A 158 -10.29 16.62 -12.28
C ASP A 158 -10.54 15.67 -11.11
N LEU A 159 -9.92 15.93 -9.97
CA LEU A 159 -10.09 15.17 -8.74
C LEU A 159 -11.16 15.82 -7.85
N TYR A 160 -12.04 15.00 -7.28
CA TYR A 160 -13.11 15.42 -6.37
C TYR A 160 -13.08 14.57 -5.10
N HIS A 161 -13.45 15.18 -3.98
CA HIS A 161 -13.51 14.45 -2.71
C HIS A 161 -14.60 13.38 -2.73
N TYR A 162 -15.80 13.74 -3.20
CA TYR A 162 -16.96 12.86 -3.26
C TYR A 162 -17.66 12.94 -4.64
N SER A 163 -18.52 11.95 -4.91
CA SER A 163 -19.30 11.86 -6.15
C SER A 163 -20.19 13.08 -6.37
N ASN A 164 -20.80 13.59 -5.30
CA ASN A 164 -21.69 14.75 -5.33
C ASN A 164 -20.96 16.12 -5.20
N SER A 165 -19.65 16.14 -4.92
CA SER A 165 -18.88 17.39 -4.81
C SER A 165 -18.97 18.20 -6.10
N LYS A 166 -19.38 19.48 -6.05
CA LYS A 166 -19.47 20.31 -7.27
C LYS A 166 -18.14 20.93 -7.67
N ILE A 167 -17.27 21.16 -6.68
CA ILE A 167 -15.97 21.81 -6.86
C ILE A 167 -14.89 20.72 -6.82
N PRO A 168 -14.00 20.67 -7.83
CA PRO A 168 -12.86 19.78 -7.80
C PRO A 168 -11.83 20.24 -6.76
N GLN A 169 -11.18 19.28 -6.10
CA GLN A 169 -10.03 19.54 -5.24
C GLN A 169 -8.80 19.92 -6.06
N GLN A 170 -8.60 19.23 -7.19
CA GLN A 170 -7.51 19.46 -8.13
C GLN A 170 -8.07 19.38 -9.54
N GLN A 171 -7.57 20.21 -10.44
CA GLN A 171 -8.05 20.31 -11.82
C GLN A 171 -6.96 19.95 -12.82
N ASN A 172 -7.36 19.44 -13.98
CA ASN A 172 -6.48 19.18 -15.12
C ASN A 172 -5.24 18.33 -14.76
N ILE A 173 -5.44 17.30 -13.91
CA ILE A 173 -4.37 16.37 -13.58
C ILE A 173 -4.08 15.58 -14.86
N SER A 174 -2.84 15.69 -15.33
CA SER A 174 -2.36 14.99 -16.51
C SER A 174 -1.29 13.97 -16.15
N PHE A 175 -1.24 12.89 -16.93
CA PHE A 175 -0.29 11.80 -16.77
C PHE A 175 0.57 11.66 -18.03
N PRO A 176 1.84 11.25 -17.90
CA PRO A 176 2.64 10.93 -19.07
C PRO A 176 1.96 9.81 -19.86
N ARG A 177 1.96 9.93 -21.19
CA ARG A 177 1.46 8.84 -22.05
C ARG A 177 2.35 7.62 -21.89
N TRP A 178 1.76 6.51 -21.48
CA TRP A 178 2.48 5.26 -21.28
C TRP A 178 2.54 4.45 -22.58
N ASN A 179 3.75 4.13 -23.03
CA ASN A 179 3.98 3.23 -24.17
C ASN A 179 3.71 1.75 -23.83
N THR A 180 3.32 1.44 -22.59
CA THR A 180 3.00 0.08 -22.16
C THR A 180 1.49 -0.14 -22.18
N LYS A 181 1.07 -1.38 -22.44
CA LYS A 181 -0.36 -1.75 -22.44
C LYS A 181 -1.02 -1.68 -21.06
N HIS A 182 -0.24 -1.46 -20.00
CA HIS A 182 -0.63 -1.62 -18.60
C HIS A 182 0.06 -0.53 -17.76
N PRO A 183 -0.56 0.66 -17.59
CA PRO A 183 -0.04 1.68 -16.69
C PRO A 183 0.19 1.11 -15.29
N PRO A 184 1.22 1.58 -14.58
CA PRO A 184 1.64 0.96 -13.32
C PRO A 184 0.74 1.30 -12.12
N TYR A 185 -0.12 2.31 -12.26
CA TYR A 185 -0.78 2.98 -11.13
C TYR A 185 -1.90 2.18 -10.47
N GLY A 186 -2.61 1.31 -11.21
CA GLY A 186 -3.86 0.69 -10.75
C GLY A 186 -3.95 -0.79 -11.10
N TRP A 187 -4.31 -1.62 -10.12
CA TRP A 187 -4.48 -3.07 -10.27
C TRP A 187 -5.86 -3.52 -9.78
N TYR A 188 -6.41 -4.56 -10.41
CA TYR A 188 -7.60 -5.23 -9.92
C TYR A 188 -7.23 -6.38 -9.01
N CYS A 189 -7.95 -6.52 -7.92
CA CYS A 189 -7.87 -7.63 -6.97
C CYS A 189 -9.25 -8.27 -6.86
N VAL A 190 -9.34 -9.57 -7.00
CA VAL A 190 -10.59 -10.32 -6.89
C VAL A 190 -10.54 -11.27 -5.70
N CYS A 191 -11.65 -11.34 -4.97
CA CYS A 191 -11.92 -12.29 -3.89
C CYS A 191 -13.07 -13.25 -4.23
N PRO A 192 -13.10 -14.46 -3.66
CA PRO A 192 -14.15 -15.43 -3.90
C PRO A 192 -15.45 -15.04 -3.19
N ARG A 193 -16.59 -15.57 -3.66
CA ARG A 193 -17.90 -15.43 -2.99
C ARG A 193 -18.10 -16.37 -1.81
N SER A 194 -17.24 -17.38 -1.71
CA SER A 194 -17.39 -18.45 -0.73
C SER A 194 -16.01 -18.88 -0.22
N PRO A 195 -15.92 -19.47 0.98
CA PRO A 195 -14.66 -20.01 1.49
C PRO A 195 -14.12 -21.15 0.62
N ASN A 196 -15.01 -21.87 -0.07
CA ASN A 196 -14.64 -22.99 -0.94
C ASN A 196 -14.37 -22.48 -2.35
N HIS A 197 -13.11 -22.21 -2.69
CA HIS A 197 -12.70 -21.75 -4.02
C HIS A 197 -11.54 -22.58 -4.59
N GLN A 198 -11.38 -22.56 -5.91
CA GLN A 198 -10.29 -23.28 -6.61
C GLN A 198 -9.04 -22.41 -6.84
N TRP A 199 -9.06 -21.16 -6.38
CA TRP A 199 -7.96 -20.22 -6.62
C TRP A 199 -6.73 -20.52 -5.77
N LYS A 200 -5.55 -20.15 -6.29
CA LYS A 200 -4.26 -20.33 -5.61
C LYS A 200 -4.12 -19.51 -4.32
N SER A 201 -4.88 -18.42 -4.21
CA SER A 201 -4.97 -17.54 -3.05
C SER A 201 -6.39 -16.97 -3.00
N PRO A 202 -6.94 -16.64 -1.82
CA PRO A 202 -8.25 -15.98 -1.72
C PRO A 202 -8.26 -14.61 -2.38
N TRP A 203 -7.09 -14.00 -2.58
CA TRP A 203 -6.95 -12.76 -3.33
C TRP A 203 -6.06 -12.97 -4.54
N MET A 204 -6.66 -12.85 -5.71
CA MET A 204 -5.99 -12.93 -7.01
C MET A 204 -5.99 -11.56 -7.68
N CYS A 205 -4.94 -11.21 -8.39
CA CYS A 205 -4.71 -9.89 -8.96
C CYS A 205 -4.49 -9.98 -10.48
N ALA A 206 -4.80 -8.88 -11.17
CA ALA A 206 -4.54 -8.69 -12.58
C ALA A 206 -4.30 -7.19 -12.88
N PRO A 207 -3.49 -6.85 -13.90
CA PRO A 207 -3.41 -5.48 -14.38
C PRO A 207 -4.76 -5.05 -14.98
N ALA A 208 -5.03 -3.75 -14.95
CA ALA A 208 -6.23 -3.16 -15.55
C ALA A 208 -6.21 -3.26 -17.08
N SER A 209 -6.64 -4.39 -17.62
CA SER A 209 -6.71 -4.60 -19.06
C SER A 209 -7.77 -5.63 -19.40
N ASN A 210 -8.59 -5.28 -20.40
CA ASN A 210 -9.72 -6.10 -20.80
C ASN A 210 -9.28 -7.53 -21.19
N GLY A 211 -9.99 -8.53 -20.67
CA GLY A 211 -9.74 -9.94 -20.88
C GLY A 211 -8.59 -10.54 -20.07
N LYS A 212 -7.84 -9.78 -19.26
CA LYS A 212 -6.73 -10.33 -18.46
C LYS A 212 -7.24 -11.21 -17.33
N PHE A 213 -6.63 -12.40 -17.19
CA PHE A 213 -6.96 -13.34 -16.14
C PHE A 213 -6.44 -12.90 -14.77
N PHE A 214 -7.25 -13.15 -13.73
CA PHE A 214 -6.84 -13.06 -12.32
C PHE A 214 -6.03 -14.29 -11.91
N ASN A 215 -4.75 -14.31 -12.27
CA ASN A 215 -3.85 -15.44 -12.08
C ASN A 215 -2.54 -15.09 -11.34
N THR A 216 -2.39 -13.84 -10.90
CA THR A 216 -1.32 -13.41 -10.00
C THR A 216 -1.85 -13.47 -8.58
N THR A 217 -1.14 -14.05 -7.62
CA THR A 217 -1.61 -14.00 -6.22
C THR A 217 -1.32 -12.63 -5.60
N PHE A 218 -2.07 -12.25 -4.57
CA PHE A 218 -1.81 -10.99 -3.84
C PHE A 218 -0.37 -10.94 -3.29
N GLY A 219 0.14 -12.04 -2.74
CA GLY A 219 1.53 -12.12 -2.26
C GLY A 219 2.55 -11.86 -3.37
N LYS A 220 2.34 -12.42 -4.57
CA LYS A 220 3.23 -12.16 -5.72
C LYS A 220 3.17 -10.69 -6.16
N MET A 221 1.97 -10.11 -6.27
CA MET A 221 1.79 -8.71 -6.62
C MET A 221 2.50 -7.79 -5.61
N LEU A 222 2.28 -8.03 -4.32
CA LEU A 222 2.84 -7.22 -3.25
C LEU A 222 4.37 -7.29 -3.20
N VAL A 223 4.96 -8.49 -3.30
CA VAL A 223 6.43 -8.63 -3.38
C VAL A 223 6.98 -7.92 -4.62
N SER A 224 6.33 -8.03 -5.77
CA SER A 224 6.73 -7.31 -6.98
C SER A 224 6.66 -5.79 -6.82
N PHE A 225 5.64 -5.28 -6.11
CA PHE A 225 5.54 -3.87 -5.74
C PHE A 225 6.76 -3.40 -4.93
N PHE A 226 7.13 -4.12 -3.86
CA PHE A 226 8.26 -3.76 -2.99
C PHE A 226 9.63 -3.92 -3.69
N GLN A 227 9.81 -4.97 -4.49
CA GLN A 227 11.09 -5.28 -5.13
C GLN A 227 11.29 -4.58 -6.48
N ASN A 228 10.32 -3.79 -6.95
CA ASN A 228 10.31 -3.20 -8.29
C ASN A 228 10.40 -4.23 -9.43
N ASN A 229 9.89 -5.44 -9.19
CA ASN A 229 9.81 -6.47 -10.21
C ASN A 229 8.57 -6.26 -11.08
N ARG A 230 8.70 -6.54 -12.38
CA ARG A 230 7.59 -6.44 -13.33
C ARG A 230 6.76 -7.72 -13.35
N ILE A 231 5.45 -7.58 -13.58
CA ILE A 231 4.55 -8.67 -13.95
C ILE A 231 3.85 -8.25 -15.25
N TYR A 232 3.76 -9.14 -16.24
CA TYR A 232 3.23 -8.80 -17.57
C TYR A 232 3.96 -7.66 -18.27
N ASN A 233 5.28 -7.56 -18.08
CA ASN A 233 6.10 -6.45 -18.56
C ASN A 233 5.65 -5.06 -18.06
N SER A 234 4.81 -5.02 -17.02
CA SER A 234 4.33 -3.81 -16.36
C SER A 234 4.92 -3.71 -14.95
N SER A 235 5.28 -2.49 -14.56
CA SER A 235 5.65 -2.21 -13.18
C SER A 235 4.42 -2.27 -12.28
N ILE A 236 4.59 -2.73 -11.04
CA ILE A 236 3.52 -2.73 -10.03
C ILE A 236 3.67 -1.48 -9.19
N GLY A 237 2.78 -0.50 -9.35
CA GLY A 237 2.89 0.81 -8.73
C GLY A 237 3.98 1.67 -9.37
N ASP A 238 3.93 2.96 -9.09
CA ASP A 238 4.91 3.94 -9.59
C ASP A 238 5.45 4.83 -8.48
N PHE A 239 6.63 5.39 -8.72
CA PHE A 239 7.28 6.30 -7.79
C PHE A 239 6.58 7.65 -7.80
N PHE A 240 6.52 8.28 -6.64
CA PHE A 240 5.95 9.60 -6.47
C PHE A 240 6.77 10.44 -5.49
N GLN A 241 6.72 11.76 -5.64
CA GLN A 241 7.29 12.70 -4.68
C GLN A 241 6.33 12.87 -3.51
N HIS A 242 6.67 12.25 -2.38
CA HIS A 242 5.88 12.41 -1.16
C HIS A 242 6.11 13.79 -0.52
N GLU A 243 5.01 14.50 -0.23
CA GLU A 243 5.01 15.77 0.47
C GLU A 243 4.20 15.63 1.78
N PRO A 244 4.87 15.52 2.95
CA PRO A 244 4.20 15.35 4.24
C PRO A 244 3.24 16.47 4.62
N ASN A 245 3.48 17.68 4.10
CA ASN A 245 2.69 18.88 4.36
C ASN A 245 1.92 19.31 3.10
N TRP A 246 1.25 18.36 2.45
CA TRP A 246 0.57 18.56 1.17
C TRP A 246 -0.30 19.83 1.14
N PRO A 247 0.12 20.88 0.39
CA PRO A 247 -0.65 22.09 0.24
C PRO A 247 -1.69 21.83 -0.84
N ALA A 248 -2.95 21.59 -0.45
CA ALA A 248 -4.05 21.24 -1.36
C ALA A 248 -4.34 22.26 -2.50
N GLN A 249 -3.55 23.32 -2.67
CA GLN A 249 -3.75 24.38 -3.66
C GLN A 249 -2.48 24.79 -4.43
N ASN A 250 -1.27 24.35 -4.04
CA ASN A 250 -0.04 24.67 -4.77
C ASN A 250 0.63 23.39 -5.29
N ILE A 251 0.16 22.94 -6.46
CA ILE A 251 0.63 21.73 -7.13
C ILE A 251 1.73 21.99 -8.16
N SER A 252 2.26 23.23 -8.24
CA SER A 252 3.32 23.56 -9.19
C SER A 252 4.57 22.73 -8.91
N GLY A 253 5.08 22.04 -9.94
CA GLY A 253 6.25 21.17 -9.85
C GLY A 253 5.96 19.71 -9.48
N PHE A 254 4.70 19.33 -9.26
CA PHE A 254 4.29 17.95 -9.03
C PHE A 254 3.70 17.32 -10.29
N PHE A 255 4.00 16.04 -10.54
CA PHE A 255 3.36 15.27 -11.60
C PHE A 255 1.98 14.76 -11.16
N GLY A 256 1.14 14.37 -12.12
CA GLY A 256 -0.24 13.93 -11.81
C GLY A 256 -0.33 12.79 -10.80
N TRP A 257 0.65 11.87 -10.81
CA TRP A 257 0.71 10.79 -9.83
C TRP A 257 1.07 11.27 -8.43
N ASP A 258 1.97 12.24 -8.31
CA ASP A 258 2.31 12.86 -7.02
C ASP A 258 1.09 13.55 -6.43
N ILE A 259 0.34 14.28 -7.27
CA ILE A 259 -0.88 14.98 -6.86
C ILE A 259 -1.91 13.98 -6.33
N VAL A 260 -2.21 12.93 -7.10
CA VAL A 260 -3.21 11.92 -6.72
C VAL A 260 -2.86 11.24 -5.39
N ILE A 261 -1.61 10.82 -5.22
CA ILE A 261 -1.22 10.07 -4.02
C ILE A 261 -1.15 10.96 -2.79
N ASN A 262 -0.61 12.17 -2.89
CA ASN A 262 -0.57 13.08 -1.75
C ASN A 262 -1.99 13.54 -1.35
N GLU A 263 -2.91 13.75 -2.30
CA GLU A 263 -4.33 13.99 -1.99
C GLU A 263 -4.98 12.81 -1.26
N ILE A 264 -4.76 11.58 -1.73
CA ILE A 264 -5.26 10.36 -1.07
C ILE A 264 -4.74 10.29 0.38
N LEU A 265 -3.45 10.51 0.60
CA LEU A 265 -2.85 10.48 1.93
C LEU A 265 -3.40 11.60 2.83
N ALA A 266 -3.58 12.81 2.29
CA ALA A 266 -4.17 13.93 3.02
C ALA A 266 -5.61 13.64 3.46
N ILE A 267 -6.46 13.13 2.57
CA ILE A 267 -7.84 12.73 2.87
C ILE A 267 -7.88 11.63 3.93
N CYS A 268 -7.05 10.59 3.78
CA CYS A 268 -7.08 9.43 4.67
C CYS A 268 -6.52 9.73 6.07
N LYS A 269 -5.63 10.74 6.20
CA LYS A 269 -5.07 11.19 7.48
C LYS A 269 -6.12 11.80 8.42
N ILE A 270 -7.13 12.44 7.85
CA ILE A 270 -8.20 13.15 8.59
C ILE A 270 -9.53 12.40 8.62
N SER A 271 -9.71 11.41 7.74
CA SER A 271 -10.97 10.66 7.62
C SER A 271 -10.96 9.37 8.45
N ALA A 272 -12.13 8.99 8.95
CA ALA A 272 -12.33 7.71 9.63
C ALA A 272 -12.67 6.56 8.67
N LEU A 273 -12.27 5.35 9.04
CA LEU A 273 -12.73 4.12 8.38
C LEU A 273 -14.26 3.97 8.52
N PRO A 274 -14.95 3.36 7.53
CA PRO A 274 -16.40 3.22 7.57
C PRO A 274 -16.88 2.35 8.73
N GLN A 275 -17.69 2.90 9.62
CA GLN A 275 -18.20 2.20 10.81
C GLN A 275 -19.02 0.95 10.47
N TYR A 276 -19.73 0.94 9.34
CA TYR A 276 -20.52 -0.23 8.93
C TYR A 276 -19.67 -1.45 8.55
N ILE A 277 -18.36 -1.26 8.28
CA ILE A 277 -17.39 -2.33 8.04
C ILE A 277 -16.53 -2.59 9.30
N PHE A 278 -16.07 -1.54 9.97
CA PHE A 278 -15.04 -1.59 11.02
C PHE A 278 -15.56 -1.38 12.45
N GLY A 279 -16.85 -1.11 12.63
CA GLY A 279 -17.48 -0.84 13.93
C GLY A 279 -17.25 0.57 14.47
N ASN A 280 -17.72 0.83 15.70
CA ASN A 280 -17.81 2.17 16.30
C ASN A 280 -16.44 2.81 16.66
N ASN A 281 -15.34 2.06 16.57
CA ASN A 281 -13.97 2.54 16.84
C ASN A 281 -13.05 2.30 15.64
N ALA A 282 -13.59 2.47 14.43
CA ALA A 282 -12.90 2.20 13.17
C ALA A 282 -11.52 2.88 13.07
N GLY A 283 -11.34 4.05 13.69
CA GLY A 283 -10.11 4.82 13.61
C GLY A 283 -9.90 5.42 12.22
N LYS A 284 -8.66 5.77 11.86
CA LYS A 284 -8.32 6.45 10.61
C LYS A 284 -8.36 5.54 9.38
N LYS A 285 -8.69 6.11 8.21
CA LYS A 285 -8.69 5.42 6.89
C LYS A 285 -7.33 4.83 6.50
N SER A 286 -6.24 5.32 7.07
CA SER A 286 -4.90 4.75 6.89
C SER A 286 -4.47 3.90 8.07
N ARG A 287 -3.87 2.75 7.75
CA ARG A 287 -3.10 1.92 8.68
C ARG A 287 -1.65 1.91 8.26
N GLU A 288 -0.75 1.95 9.23
CA GLU A 288 0.67 2.13 8.99
C GLU A 288 1.46 1.10 9.77
N ILE A 289 2.42 0.46 9.11
CA ILE A 289 3.47 -0.34 9.76
C ILE A 289 4.80 0.32 9.46
N ILE A 290 5.57 0.54 10.53
CA ILE A 290 6.89 1.15 10.48
C ILE A 290 7.91 0.07 10.81
N SER A 291 8.91 -0.06 9.95
CA SER A 291 10.15 -0.77 10.25
C SER A 291 11.26 0.25 10.48
N MET A 292 11.93 0.15 11.62
CA MET A 292 13.19 0.81 11.87
C MET A 292 14.25 -0.26 11.81
N ILE A 293 15.18 -0.15 10.86
CA ILE A 293 16.37 -1.01 10.87
C ILE A 293 17.39 -0.28 11.76
N SER A 294 17.42 -0.58 13.07
CA SER A 294 18.54 -0.10 13.91
C SER A 294 19.78 -0.92 13.61
N ILE A 295 20.96 -0.29 13.68
CA ILE A 295 22.25 -0.99 13.60
C ILE A 295 22.43 -1.94 14.81
N ASP A 296 21.71 -1.69 15.91
CA ASP A 296 21.77 -2.49 17.13
C ASP A 296 21.08 -3.86 17.03
N ASP A 297 20.27 -4.11 15.99
CA ASP A 297 19.68 -5.44 15.71
C ASP A 297 20.65 -6.38 14.96
N VAL A 298 21.92 -5.98 14.86
CA VAL A 298 23.07 -6.85 14.58
C VAL A 298 23.67 -7.26 15.93
N PHE A 299 22.90 -7.99 16.73
CA PHE A 299 23.53 -8.92 17.65
C PHE A 299 24.27 -9.93 16.78
N TYR A 300 25.60 -9.81 16.76
CA TYR A 300 26.46 -10.94 16.46
C TYR A 300 25.97 -12.09 17.35
N SER A 301 25.61 -13.22 16.74
CA SER A 301 25.62 -14.47 17.50
C SER A 301 27.03 -14.59 18.06
N CYS A 302 27.17 -14.61 19.39
CA CYS A 302 28.44 -14.82 20.07
C CYS A 302 29.00 -16.25 19.87
N ASP A 303 28.65 -16.91 18.78
CA ASP A 303 29.13 -18.24 18.42
C ASP A 303 30.33 -18.20 17.45
N ASP A 304 30.69 -17.01 16.93
CA ASP A 304 31.82 -16.84 15.98
C ASP A 304 33.08 -16.20 16.58
N PHE A 305 33.12 -15.94 17.89
CA PHE A 305 34.38 -15.60 18.57
C PHE A 305 34.87 -16.78 19.38
N GLY A 306 35.83 -17.52 18.80
CA GLY A 306 36.69 -18.42 19.55
C GLY A 306 37.38 -17.70 20.73
N PRO A 307 37.90 -18.45 21.70
CA PRO A 307 38.24 -17.94 23.02
C PRO A 307 39.53 -17.10 22.96
N TYR A 308 39.39 -15.82 22.65
CA TYR A 308 40.44 -14.83 22.85
C TYR A 308 39.91 -13.68 23.70
N PHE A 309 40.16 -13.83 25.00
CA PHE A 309 40.47 -12.78 25.97
C PHE A 309 40.17 -11.34 25.57
N PHE A 310 39.19 -10.73 26.23
CA PHE A 310 39.38 -9.39 26.82
C PHE A 310 38.74 -9.35 28.21
N LYS A 311 39.60 -9.33 29.22
CA LYS A 311 39.30 -8.89 30.59
C LYS A 311 39.16 -7.37 30.55
N THR A 312 37.96 -6.83 30.69
CA THR A 312 37.75 -5.50 31.28
C THR A 312 36.46 -5.48 32.08
N ASN A 313 36.55 -4.85 33.24
CA ASN A 313 35.57 -4.88 34.33
C ASN A 313 34.23 -4.22 33.94
N CYS A 314 33.17 -5.01 33.74
CA CYS A 314 31.81 -4.49 33.83
C CYS A 314 31.42 -4.35 35.30
N ARG A 315 31.50 -3.13 35.85
CA ARG A 315 30.78 -2.77 37.09
C ARG A 315 29.36 -2.37 36.71
N VAL A 316 28.38 -3.18 37.09
CA VAL A 316 26.96 -2.81 37.07
C VAL A 316 26.71 -1.89 38.27
N PHE A 317 26.38 -0.63 38.03
CA PHE A 317 25.85 0.26 39.07
C PHE A 317 24.32 0.17 39.05
N GLU A 318 23.75 -0.38 40.13
CA GLU A 318 22.33 -0.20 40.45
C GLU A 318 22.13 1.22 41.00
N ALA A 319 21.42 2.07 40.24
CA ALA A 319 20.87 3.30 40.78
C ALA A 319 19.38 3.10 41.08
N ILE A 320 19.07 2.83 42.34
CA ILE A 320 17.72 2.96 42.89
C ILE A 320 17.44 4.44 43.07
N THR A 321 16.51 4.99 42.29
CA THR A 321 15.80 6.22 42.66
C THR A 321 14.30 6.03 42.46
N ALA A 322 13.62 5.81 43.58
CA ALA A 322 12.19 6.01 43.68
C ALA A 322 11.90 7.51 43.66
N THR A 323 11.21 8.01 42.63
CA THR A 323 10.25 9.12 42.79
C THR A 323 9.25 9.16 41.64
N ASN A 324 8.02 9.48 42.03
CA ASN A 324 6.77 9.40 41.28
C ASN A 324 6.71 10.21 39.97
N LYS A 325 5.87 9.68 39.05
CA LYS A 325 5.23 10.27 37.85
C LYS A 325 5.94 10.10 36.48
N LYS A 326 5.38 9.15 35.71
CA LYS A 326 5.29 9.07 34.23
C LYS A 326 6.46 9.66 33.43
N LYS A 327 7.43 8.80 33.10
CA LYS A 327 8.19 8.75 31.84
C LYS A 327 8.94 7.42 31.79
N PHE A 328 8.91 6.73 30.65
CA PHE A 328 9.68 5.50 30.45
C PHE A 328 11.19 5.82 30.55
N PRO A 329 12.01 4.97 31.19
CA PRO A 329 13.46 5.17 31.19
C PRO A 329 14.00 4.97 29.77
N VAL A 330 14.70 5.98 29.27
CA VAL A 330 15.59 5.85 28.10
C VAL A 330 16.93 5.43 28.66
N LEU A 331 17.40 4.24 28.28
CA LEU A 331 18.76 3.79 28.60
C LEU A 331 19.73 4.53 27.67
N THR A 332 20.46 5.50 28.19
CA THR A 332 21.52 6.19 27.45
C THR A 332 22.85 5.56 27.82
N ILE A 333 23.43 4.78 26.90
CA ILE A 333 24.80 4.29 27.03
C ILE A 333 25.70 5.40 26.48
N ILE A 334 26.49 6.03 27.36
CA ILE A 334 27.54 6.97 26.97
C ILE A 334 28.84 6.18 26.99
N GLN A 335 29.41 5.94 25.81
CA GLN A 335 30.76 5.42 25.67
C GLN A 335 31.71 6.63 25.63
N TYR A 336 32.66 6.67 26.56
CA TYR A 336 33.79 7.59 26.51
C TYR A 336 34.95 6.85 25.84
N ASP A 337 35.51 7.47 24.80
CA ASP A 337 36.79 7.06 24.24
C ASP A 337 37.89 7.69 25.13
N GLU A 338 38.73 6.84 25.73
CA GLU A 338 40.09 7.21 26.18
C GLU A 338 41.11 6.70 25.18
#